data_AF-A0A0J9YUX8-F1
#
_entry.id   AF-A0A0J9YUX8-F1
#
_cell.length_a   1.000
_cell.length_b   1.000
_cell.length_c   1.000
_cell.angle_alpha   90.00
_cell.angle_beta   90.00
_cell.angle_gamma   90.00
#
_symmetry.space_group_name_H-M   'P 1'
#
loop_
_entity.id
_entity.type
_entity.pdbx_description
1 polymer ?
#
loop_
_entity_poly.entity_id
_entity_poly.type
_entity_poly.pdbx_seq_one_letter_code
_entity_poly.pdbx_strand_id
1 'polypeptide(L)'
;MALLGKHCDIPTNGCGSERWNSTFARKDELINSLVSALDSMCSALSKLNTEVACVAVHNESVFVMGTEKGRVFLNTRKELQSDFLRFCRGPLWNDPEAG
;
A
#
# COMPACT_ATOMS: atom_id res chain seq x y z
N MET A 1 2.94 23.60 -40.78
CA MET A 1 1.68 23.46 -40.03
C MET A 1 2.01 23.23 -38.57
N ALA A 2 1.43 24.02 -37.67
CA ALA A 2 1.51 23.94 -36.20
C ALA A 2 0.95 22.59 -35.70
N LEU A 3 1.29 22.05 -34.51
CA LEU A 3 0.92 22.49 -33.15
C LEU A 3 2.04 22.02 -32.17
N LEU A 4 2.76 22.86 -31.42
CA LEU A 4 2.43 23.56 -30.16
C LEU A 4 1.77 22.70 -29.06
N GLY A 5 2.54 22.43 -28.00
CA GLY A 5 2.06 22.22 -26.62
C GLY A 5 2.81 21.09 -25.92
N LYS A 6 3.33 21.21 -24.69
CA LYS A 6 3.33 22.28 -23.69
C LYS A 6 4.51 21.97 -22.76
N HIS A 7 5.29 22.99 -22.45
CA HIS A 7 6.34 22.96 -21.44
C HIS A 7 5.69 22.75 -20.07
N CYS A 8 6.17 21.78 -19.30
CA CYS A 8 5.73 21.59 -17.92
C CYS A 8 6.40 22.65 -17.06
N ASP A 9 5.71 23.77 -16.84
CA ASP A 9 6.13 24.80 -15.90
C ASP A 9 5.97 24.29 -14.46
N ILE A 10 7.10 24.10 -13.77
CA ILE A 10 7.15 23.90 -12.31
C ILE A 10 7.02 25.30 -11.67
N PRO A 11 6.01 25.58 -10.84
CA PRO A 11 6.04 26.74 -9.97
C PRO A 11 6.78 26.36 -8.68
N THR A 12 8.00 26.87 -8.53
CA THR A 12 8.59 27.14 -7.22
C THR A 12 7.83 28.29 -6.57
N ASN A 13 7.01 28.03 -5.55
CA ASN A 13 6.80 28.93 -4.40
C ASN A 13 5.78 28.39 -3.38
N GLY A 14 6.09 28.57 -2.10
CA GLY A 14 5.08 28.77 -1.05
C GLY A 14 5.05 27.72 0.05
N CYS A 15 5.75 28.00 1.15
CA CYS A 15 5.60 27.38 2.46
C CYS A 15 4.25 27.74 3.11
N GLY A 16 3.56 26.78 3.74
CA GLY A 16 2.46 27.07 4.68
C GLY A 16 1.40 25.98 4.79
N SER A 17 1.40 25.28 5.93
CA SER A 17 0.30 24.63 6.69
C SER A 17 -1.06 24.15 6.10
N GLU A 18 -1.30 24.05 4.79
CA GLU A 18 -2.50 23.37 4.23
C GLU A 18 -2.30 21.83 4.08
N ARG A 19 -1.09 21.37 4.42
CA ARG A 19 -0.41 20.18 3.85
C ARG A 19 -0.80 18.82 4.44
N TRP A 20 -1.59 18.76 5.51
CA TRP A 20 -1.85 17.51 6.25
C TRP A 20 -3.16 16.80 5.89
N ASN A 21 -4.18 17.49 5.34
CA ASN A 21 -5.45 16.85 4.98
C ASN A 21 -5.44 16.24 3.57
N SER A 22 -4.72 16.84 2.61
CA SER A 22 -4.50 16.28 1.26
C SER A 22 -3.51 15.09 1.26
N THR A 23 -2.67 14.96 2.29
CA THR A 23 -1.69 13.87 2.37
C THR A 23 -2.33 12.52 2.75
N PHE A 24 -3.49 12.49 3.40
CA PHE A 24 -4.18 11.24 3.74
C PHE A 24 -4.78 10.58 2.49
N ALA A 25 -5.56 11.35 1.70
CA ALA A 25 -6.09 10.86 0.42
C ALA A 25 -4.96 10.35 -0.51
N ARG A 26 -3.85 11.10 -0.59
CA ARG A 26 -2.69 10.69 -1.38
C ARG A 26 -2.02 9.43 -0.86
N LYS A 27 -1.97 9.19 0.45
CA LYS A 27 -1.40 7.96 1.03
C LYS A 27 -2.25 6.75 0.69
N ASP A 28 -3.57 6.87 0.82
CA ASP A 28 -4.49 5.78 0.49
C ASP A 28 -4.47 5.46 -1.01
N GLU A 29 -4.36 6.46 -1.87
CA GLU A 29 -4.15 6.28 -3.31
C GLU A 29 -2.85 5.53 -3.63
N LEU A 30 -1.74 5.88 -2.96
CA LEU A 30 -0.47 5.17 -3.12
C LEU A 30 -0.59 3.71 -2.68
N ILE A 31 -1.28 3.44 -1.57
CA ILE A 31 -1.47 2.09 -1.06
C ILE A 31 -2.35 1.29 -2.01
N ASN A 32 -3.46 1.85 -2.47
CA ASN A 32 -4.33 1.20 -3.45
C ASN A 32 -3.57 0.93 -4.76
N SER A 33 -2.70 1.84 -5.19
CA SER A 33 -1.84 1.64 -6.36
C SER A 33 -0.86 0.48 -6.14
N LEU A 34 -0.19 0.42 -4.98
CA LEU A 34 0.72 -0.68 -4.62
C LEU A 34 -0.01 -2.02 -4.52
N VAL A 35 -1.15 -2.07 -3.83
CA VAL A 35 -2.00 -3.26 -3.70
C VAL A 35 -2.44 -3.75 -5.07
N SER A 36 -2.84 -2.84 -5.96
CA SER A 36 -3.22 -3.19 -7.34
C SER A 36 -2.04 -3.73 -8.16
N ALA A 37 -0.85 -3.15 -8.01
CA ALA A 37 0.36 -3.63 -8.68
C ALA A 37 0.75 -5.04 -8.21
N LEU A 38 0.70 -5.30 -6.91
CA LEU A 38 0.95 -6.62 -6.32
C LEU A 38 -0.09 -7.65 -6.77
N ASP A 39 -1.36 -7.28 -6.86
CA ASP A 39 -2.42 -8.16 -7.34
C ASP A 39 -2.22 -8.55 -8.82
N SER A 40 -1.79 -7.59 -9.64
CA SER A 40 -1.40 -7.83 -11.04
C SER A 40 -0.20 -8.78 -11.14
N MET A 41 0.81 -8.61 -10.30
CA MET A 41 1.96 -9.53 -10.24
C MET A 41 1.54 -10.94 -9.83
N CYS A 42 0.68 -11.08 -8.81
CA CYS A 42 0.14 -12.38 -8.40
C CYS A 42 -0.62 -13.06 -9.55
N SER A 43 -1.38 -12.28 -10.32
CA SER A 43 -2.09 -12.76 -11.52
C SER A 43 -1.16 -13.19 -12.65
N ALA A 44 0.04 -12.60 -12.74
CA ALA A 44 1.06 -13.06 -13.68
C ALA A 44 1.72 -14.37 -13.19
N LEU A 45 1.98 -14.49 -11.89
CA LEU A 45 2.60 -15.67 -11.27
C LEU A 45 1.68 -16.91 -11.32
N SER A 46 0.36 -16.73 -11.24
CA SER A 46 -0.58 -17.84 -11.38
C SER A 46 -0.48 -18.53 -12.75
N LYS A 47 -0.15 -17.79 -13.82
CA LYS A 47 0.06 -18.34 -15.17
C LYS A 47 1.30 -19.21 -15.25
N LEU A 48 2.27 -18.99 -14.37
CA LEU A 48 3.49 -19.78 -14.23
C LEU A 48 3.31 -20.94 -13.24
N ASN A 49 2.06 -21.26 -12.87
CA ASN A 49 1.73 -22.31 -11.92
C ASN A 49 2.38 -22.11 -10.54
N THR A 50 2.78 -20.87 -10.24
CA THR A 50 3.38 -20.45 -8.98
C THR A 50 2.27 -19.94 -8.07
N GLU A 51 2.24 -20.40 -6.82
CA GLU A 51 1.27 -19.93 -5.84
C GLU A 51 1.91 -18.94 -4.89
N VAL A 52 1.22 -17.82 -4.63
CA VAL A 52 1.70 -16.74 -3.76
C VAL A 52 0.58 -16.26 -2.87
N ALA A 53 0.90 -15.99 -1.62
CA ALA A 53 0.00 -15.45 -0.62
C ALA A 53 0.65 -14.22 0.02
N CYS A 54 0.04 -13.04 -0.13
CA CYS A 54 0.55 -11.77 0.38
C CYS A 54 -0.43 -11.16 1.38
N VAL A 55 0.10 -10.67 2.50
CA VAL A 55 -0.64 -9.85 3.46
C VAL A 55 0.08 -8.51 3.58
N ALA A 56 -0.64 -7.42 3.35
CA ALA A 56 -0.16 -6.07 3.61
C ALA A 56 -1.02 -5.43 4.71
N VAL A 57 -0.37 -4.69 5.61
CA VAL A 57 -1.02 -4.01 6.72
C VAL A 57 -0.69 -2.52 6.62
N HIS A 58 -1.70 -1.68 6.70
CA HIS A 58 -1.54 -0.24 6.81
C HIS A 58 -2.56 0.33 7.79
N ASN A 59 -2.08 0.97 8.86
CA ASN A 59 -2.90 1.50 9.96
C ASN A 59 -3.84 0.44 10.56
N GLU A 60 -5.09 0.40 10.09
CA GLU A 60 -6.14 -0.54 10.51
C GLU A 60 -6.62 -1.45 9.38
N SER A 61 -6.13 -1.23 8.17
CA SER A 61 -6.50 -2.00 6.99
C SER A 61 -5.54 -3.15 6.80
N VAL A 62 -6.12 -4.33 6.55
CA VAL A 62 -5.38 -5.52 6.11
C VAL A 62 -5.80 -5.83 4.68
N PHE A 63 -4.82 -5.90 3.79
CA PHE A 63 -5.01 -6.20 2.38
C PHE A 63 -4.45 -7.59 2.10
N VAL A 64 -5.31 -8.47 1.61
CA VAL A 64 -4.94 -9.84 1.21
C VAL A 64 -4.86 -9.89 -0.31
N MET A 65 -3.70 -10.27 -0.81
CA MET A 65 -3.43 -10.45 -2.24
C MET A 65 -2.82 -11.82 -2.46
N GLY A 66 -2.83 -12.31 -3.69
CA GLY A 66 -2.23 -13.60 -4.00
C GLY A 66 -2.85 -14.27 -5.21
N THR A 67 -2.35 -15.46 -5.50
CA THR A 67 -3.00 -16.38 -6.41
C THR A 67 -4.24 -16.99 -5.76
N GLU A 68 -5.05 -17.73 -6.52
CA GLU A 68 -6.29 -18.34 -6.02
C GLU A 68 -6.06 -19.12 -4.72
N LYS A 69 -5.09 -20.05 -4.70
CA LYS A 69 -4.83 -20.86 -3.51
C LYS A 69 -4.24 -20.03 -2.37
N GLY A 70 -3.40 -19.05 -2.68
CA GLY A 70 -2.81 -18.16 -1.67
C GLY A 70 -3.84 -17.28 -0.98
N ARG A 71 -4.79 -16.71 -1.74
CA ARG A 71 -5.92 -15.95 -1.17
C ARG A 71 -6.82 -16.85 -0.34
N VAL A 72 -7.18 -18.02 -0.85
CA VAL A 72 -8.00 -18.99 -0.09
C VAL A 72 -7.31 -19.39 1.21
N PHE A 73 -6.02 -19.74 1.18
CA PHE A 73 -5.25 -20.10 2.36
C PHE A 73 -5.28 -19.01 3.43
N LEU A 74 -5.00 -17.76 3.04
CA LEU A 74 -5.02 -16.63 3.98
C LEU A 74 -6.43 -16.31 4.47
N ASN A 75 -7.45 -16.47 3.62
CA ASN A 75 -8.83 -16.21 4.01
C ASN A 75 -9.39 -17.26 4.97
N THR A 76 -8.98 -18.52 4.85
CA THR A 76 -9.32 -19.58 5.81
C THR A 76 -8.56 -19.40 7.14
N ARG A 77 -7.39 -18.76 7.12
CA ARG A 77 -6.58 -18.49 8.34
C ARG A 77 -6.56 -17.01 8.70
N LYS A 78 -7.71 -16.50 9.15
CA LYS A 78 -7.81 -15.09 9.62
C LYS A 78 -6.88 -14.79 10.80
N GLU A 79 -6.51 -15.80 11.59
CA GLU A 79 -5.53 -15.66 12.68
C GLU A 79 -4.17 -15.17 12.19
N LEU A 80 -3.69 -15.63 11.03
CA LEU A 80 -2.41 -15.15 10.48
C LEU A 80 -2.47 -13.65 10.13
N GLN A 81 -3.62 -13.19 9.62
CA GLN A 81 -3.83 -11.78 9.30
C GLN A 81 -3.88 -10.93 10.57
N SER A 82 -4.60 -11.39 11.60
CA SER A 82 -4.69 -10.68 12.87
C SER A 82 -3.39 -10.67 13.65
N ASP A 83 -2.63 -11.77 13.63
CA ASP A 83 -1.34 -11.87 14.28
C ASP A 83 -0.32 -10.96 13.62
N PHE A 84 -0.32 -10.91 12.28
CA PHE A 84 0.55 -10.00 11.55
C PHE A 84 0.16 -8.53 11.80
N LEU A 85 -1.14 -8.21 11.80
CA LEU A 85 -1.63 -6.88 12.16
C LEU A 85 -1.19 -6.49 13.59
N ARG A 86 -1.36 -7.40 14.56
CA ARG A 86 -0.96 -7.19 15.96
C ARG A 86 0.56 -7.03 16.09
N PHE A 87 1.33 -7.81 15.34
CA PHE A 87 2.79 -7.71 15.30
C PHE A 87 3.24 -6.34 14.77
N CYS A 88 2.69 -5.90 13.63
CA CYS A 88 2.96 -4.56 13.08
C CYS A 88 2.54 -3.43 14.02
N ARG A 89 1.54 -3.68 14.88
CA ARG A 89 1.04 -2.77 15.92
C ARG A 89 1.65 -3.03 17.30
N GLY A 90 2.74 -3.78 17.42
CA GLY A 90 3.43 -4.05 18.71
C GLY A 90 3.61 -2.79 19.55
N PRO A 91 3.86 -2.89 20.88
CA PRO A 91 3.73 -1.77 21.82
C PRO A 91 4.41 -0.57 21.20
N LEU A 92 3.56 0.43 20.92
CA LEU A 92 3.87 1.68 20.26
C LEU A 92 5.31 2.04 20.61
N TRP A 93 6.20 2.13 19.63
CA TRP A 93 7.46 2.83 19.82
C TRP A 93 7.12 4.29 20.11
N ASN A 94 6.65 4.53 21.33
CA ASN A 94 6.73 5.76 22.06
C ASN A 94 8.03 5.65 22.84
N ASP A 95 9.13 5.95 22.17
CA ASP A 95 10.10 6.85 22.76
C ASP A 95 10.77 7.62 21.62
N PRO A 96 10.21 8.77 21.22
CA PRO A 96 11.06 9.86 20.80
C PRO A 96 11.84 10.33 22.04
N GLU A 97 13.14 10.05 22.08
CA GLU A 97 14.09 10.76 22.93
C GLU A 97 13.94 10.55 24.46
N ALA A 98 14.37 9.38 24.95
CA ALA A 98 14.94 9.29 26.30
C ALA A 98 16.45 9.50 26.20
N GLY A 99 16.87 10.76 26.17
CA GLY A 99 18.26 11.23 26.23
C GLY A 99 18.35 12.52 27.03
#